data_AF-A0A928MCI7-F1
#
_entry.id   AF-A0A928MCI7-F1
#
_cell.length_a   1.000
_cell.length_b   1.000
_cell.length_c   1.000
_cell.angle_alpha   90.00
_cell.angle_beta   90.00
_cell.angle_gamma   90.00
#
_symmetry.space_group_name_H-M   'P 1'
#
loop_
_entity.id
_entity.type
_entity.pdbx_description
1 polymer ?
#
loop_
_entity_poly.entity_id
_entity_poly.type
_entity_poly.pdbx_seq_one_letter_code
_entity_poly.pdbx_strand_id
1 'polypeptide(L)'
;MPNMSLTKVKMAEQEPNVRNKNFFEVAQGYTLEQAQEEAERCLNCKNRPCVSGCPVNIPIPDFIAKIREGDLAGAYKILSTANALPAISGRVCPQESQCESKCIRGIKGEPVAIGRLERFVADWARNNGVTNLETAPANGHRVAVIGSGPAGLTCAGELARKGYDVTVFEALHLAGGVLSYGIPEFRLPKEIVNAEVANLEKMGVKIETNMVIGKVLSIDELFEEEKFEAVFIGSGAGLPMFARIPGESLVGVFSANEYLTRINLMKGFRGDKGSETPVMHSKNVAVIGGGNVAMDAARCAKRMGAENVYIVYRRGEAELPARKEEVHHAMEEGIIFKFLTAPLAIEGDDKGHVCKMKCIQMQLGEPDASGRRRPVPVEGSEFEMEVDCVIPALGTSPNPLIRSTTPGLDTNAKGCIVTAENGGTSREGVFAGGDASTGAATVILAMGAGKTASKAIDEYIQNK
;
A
#
# COMPACT_ATOMS: atom_id res chain seq x y z
N MET A 1 13.73 8.49 -33.53
CA MET A 1 12.29 8.21 -33.64
C MET A 1 11.89 7.30 -32.48
N PRO A 2 10.69 7.39 -31.91
CA PRO A 2 10.31 6.54 -30.78
C PRO A 2 10.28 5.06 -31.18
N ASN A 3 10.64 4.18 -30.25
CA ASN A 3 10.52 2.73 -30.41
C ASN A 3 9.03 2.36 -30.54
N MET A 4 8.65 1.78 -31.69
CA MET A 4 7.25 1.50 -31.99
C MET A 4 6.77 0.11 -31.52
N SER A 5 7.58 -0.64 -30.77
CA SER A 5 7.21 -1.93 -30.19
C SER A 5 5.89 -1.88 -29.41
N LEU A 6 4.97 -2.81 -29.74
CA LEU A 6 3.64 -2.90 -29.14
C LEU A 6 3.66 -3.52 -27.73
N THR A 7 4.77 -4.13 -27.32
CA THR A 7 4.93 -4.78 -26.00
C THR A 7 5.96 -4.04 -25.17
N LYS A 8 5.78 -4.05 -23.85
CA LYS A 8 6.78 -3.57 -22.89
C LYS A 8 8.05 -4.41 -22.99
N VAL A 9 9.18 -3.77 -22.73
CA VAL A 9 10.42 -4.48 -22.46
C VAL A 9 10.19 -5.37 -21.25
N LYS A 10 10.51 -6.66 -21.39
CA LYS A 10 10.35 -7.63 -20.30
C LYS A 10 11.33 -7.30 -19.17
N MET A 11 10.81 -7.28 -17.95
CA MET A 11 11.61 -7.16 -16.74
C MET A 11 11.98 -8.56 -16.27
N ALA A 12 13.21 -8.75 -15.79
CA ALA A 12 13.60 -10.03 -15.22
C ALA A 12 12.83 -10.28 -13.92
N GLU A 13 12.45 -11.54 -13.70
CA GLU A 13 11.79 -11.99 -12.49
C GLU A 13 12.48 -13.25 -11.97
N GLN A 14 12.42 -13.48 -10.67
CA GLN A 14 12.82 -14.77 -10.12
C GLN A 14 11.93 -15.90 -10.66
N GLU A 15 12.52 -17.07 -10.87
CA GLU A 15 11.80 -18.27 -11.29
C GLU A 15 10.74 -18.69 -10.26
N PRO A 16 9.50 -19.06 -10.67
CA PRO A 16 8.39 -19.34 -9.76
C PRO A 16 8.69 -20.37 -8.66
N ASN A 17 9.35 -21.48 -9.02
CA ASN A 17 9.72 -22.57 -8.10
C ASN A 17 10.90 -22.26 -7.16
N VAL A 18 11.58 -21.13 -7.40
CA VAL A 18 12.64 -20.60 -6.53
C VAL A 18 12.05 -19.52 -5.62
N ARG A 19 11.30 -18.57 -6.18
CA ARG A 19 10.74 -17.42 -5.45
C ARG A 19 9.65 -17.79 -4.44
N ASN A 20 8.97 -18.93 -4.65
CA ASN A 20 7.98 -19.42 -3.69
C ASN A 20 8.58 -20.00 -2.40
N LYS A 21 9.92 -20.00 -2.25
CA LYS A 21 10.66 -20.47 -1.06
C LYS A 21 11.48 -19.37 -0.37
N ASN A 22 11.39 -18.13 -0.84
CA ASN A 22 12.16 -17.02 -0.27
C ASN A 22 11.33 -15.73 -0.27
N PHE A 23 11.78 -14.75 0.51
CA PHE A 23 11.12 -13.44 0.65
C PHE A 23 11.83 -12.33 -0.13
N PHE A 24 12.77 -12.66 -1.03
CA PHE A 24 13.43 -11.67 -1.88
C PHE A 24 12.48 -11.13 -2.96
N GLU A 25 12.78 -9.93 -3.44
CA GLU A 25 11.96 -9.23 -4.43
C GLU A 25 11.79 -10.06 -5.72
N VAL A 26 10.53 -10.31 -6.12
CA VAL A 26 10.22 -11.13 -7.30
C VAL A 26 10.66 -10.45 -8.59
N ALA A 27 10.22 -9.21 -8.77
CA ALA A 27 10.59 -8.37 -9.91
C ALA A 27 11.99 -7.81 -9.69
N GLN A 28 12.94 -8.10 -10.59
CA GLN A 28 14.36 -7.76 -10.42
C GLN A 28 14.75 -6.39 -10.95
N GLY A 29 13.80 -5.65 -11.55
CA GLY A 29 14.04 -4.32 -12.12
C GLY A 29 14.66 -4.38 -13.52
N TYR A 30 14.80 -3.20 -14.13
CA TYR A 30 15.45 -3.06 -15.44
C TYR A 30 16.96 -2.87 -15.29
N THR A 31 17.71 -3.35 -16.29
CA THR A 31 19.07 -2.84 -16.56
C THR A 31 19.00 -1.45 -17.20
N LEU A 32 20.13 -0.76 -17.32
CA LEU A 32 20.19 0.53 -17.99
C LEU A 32 19.71 0.44 -19.44
N GLU A 33 20.16 -0.59 -20.17
CA GLU A 33 19.81 -0.81 -21.57
C GLU A 33 18.31 -1.05 -21.72
N GLN A 34 17.72 -1.88 -20.86
CA GLN A 34 16.29 -2.15 -20.85
C GLN A 34 15.47 -0.91 -20.51
N ALA A 35 15.92 -0.11 -19.54
CA ALA A 35 15.25 1.12 -19.16
C ALA A 35 15.31 2.16 -20.28
N GLN A 36 16.43 2.28 -20.98
CA GLN A 36 16.57 3.16 -22.14
C GLN A 36 15.69 2.69 -23.31
N GLU A 37 15.68 1.39 -23.62
CA GLU A 37 14.83 0.79 -24.65
C GLU A 37 13.34 1.03 -24.36
N GLU A 38 12.90 0.81 -23.13
CA GLU A 38 11.51 1.06 -22.72
C GLU A 38 11.20 2.56 -22.73
N ALA A 39 12.15 3.40 -22.28
CA ALA A 39 12.01 4.84 -22.33
C ALA A 39 11.79 5.32 -23.77
N GLU A 40 12.46 4.75 -24.79
CA GLU A 40 12.26 5.09 -26.21
C GLU A 40 10.83 4.86 -26.73
N ARG A 41 10.00 4.04 -26.06
CA ARG A 41 8.60 3.81 -26.45
C ARG A 41 7.67 5.00 -26.17
N CYS A 42 8.06 5.89 -25.26
CA CYS A 42 7.26 7.09 -24.95
C CYS A 42 7.09 8.02 -26.17
N LEU A 43 5.90 8.55 -26.41
CA LEU A 43 5.66 9.43 -27.56
C LEU A 43 5.89 10.91 -27.24
N ASN A 44 6.30 11.23 -26.01
CA ASN A 44 6.37 12.60 -25.48
C ASN A 44 5.10 13.41 -25.81
N CYS A 45 3.93 12.83 -25.49
CA CYS A 45 2.64 13.39 -25.88
C CYS A 45 2.45 14.82 -25.34
N LYS A 46 2.11 15.77 -26.22
CA LYS A 46 1.87 17.18 -25.84
C LYS A 46 0.85 17.35 -24.71
N ASN A 47 -0.24 16.58 -24.73
CA ASN A 47 -1.32 16.68 -23.74
C ASN A 47 -1.06 15.86 -22.46
N ARG A 48 0.06 15.11 -22.39
CA ARG A 48 0.55 14.40 -21.19
C ARG A 48 -0.52 13.65 -20.37
N PRO A 49 -1.39 12.82 -20.97
CA PRO A 49 -2.51 12.18 -20.25
C PRO A 49 -2.06 11.23 -19.11
N CYS A 50 -0.83 10.72 -19.18
CA CYS A 50 -0.25 9.92 -18.09
C CYS A 50 -0.07 10.73 -16.80
N VAL A 51 0.18 12.04 -16.89
CA VAL A 51 0.39 12.94 -15.74
C VAL A 51 -0.92 13.12 -14.98
N SER A 52 -2.03 13.38 -15.68
CA SER A 52 -3.36 13.51 -15.06
C SER A 52 -3.88 12.17 -14.50
N GLY A 53 -3.38 11.04 -15.01
CA GLY A 53 -3.63 9.72 -14.43
C GLY A 53 -2.83 9.42 -13.16
N CYS A 54 -1.86 10.25 -12.78
CA CYS A 54 -1.02 10.09 -11.60
C CYS A 54 -1.55 10.97 -10.44
N PRO A 55 -1.95 10.39 -9.29
CA PRO A 55 -2.51 11.19 -8.19
C PRO A 55 -1.58 12.26 -7.59
N VAL A 56 -0.27 12.13 -7.78
CA VAL A 56 0.74 13.12 -7.35
C VAL A 56 1.30 13.97 -8.51
N ASN A 57 0.73 13.81 -9.72
CA ASN A 57 1.06 14.56 -10.93
C ASN A 57 2.55 14.55 -11.30
N ILE A 58 3.20 13.36 -11.29
CA ILE A 58 4.59 13.23 -11.74
C ILE A 58 4.75 13.75 -13.18
N PRO A 59 5.77 14.58 -13.48
CA PRO A 59 6.13 14.98 -14.84
C PRO A 59 6.68 13.81 -15.68
N ILE A 60 5.81 12.85 -16.00
CA ILE A 60 6.19 11.54 -16.55
C ILE A 60 7.01 11.65 -17.85
N PRO A 61 6.58 12.41 -18.87
CA PRO A 61 7.37 12.52 -20.10
C PRO A 61 8.74 13.14 -19.89
N ASP A 62 8.88 14.01 -18.88
CA ASP A 62 10.09 14.80 -18.66
C ASP A 62 11.18 13.94 -18.01
N PHE A 63 10.86 13.14 -16.99
CA PHE A 63 11.84 12.21 -16.42
C PHE A 63 12.18 11.08 -17.40
N ILE A 64 11.22 10.62 -18.21
CA ILE A 64 11.50 9.60 -19.24
C ILE A 64 12.42 10.15 -20.33
N ALA A 65 12.28 11.42 -20.72
CA ALA A 65 13.21 12.06 -21.64
C ALA A 65 14.65 12.05 -21.09
N LYS A 66 14.81 12.31 -19.79
CA LYS A 66 16.11 12.23 -19.11
C LYS A 66 16.72 10.83 -19.11
N ILE A 67 15.91 9.78 -18.96
CA ILE A 67 16.40 8.39 -19.12
C ILE A 67 16.97 8.16 -20.52
N ARG A 68 16.28 8.64 -21.57
CA ARG A 68 16.76 8.51 -22.97
C ARG A 68 18.07 9.24 -23.23
N GLU A 69 18.25 10.38 -22.58
CA GLU A 69 19.48 11.18 -22.64
C GLU A 69 20.63 10.53 -21.86
N GLY A 70 20.36 9.51 -21.04
CA GLY A 70 21.32 8.92 -20.10
C GLY A 70 21.52 9.75 -18.82
N ASP A 71 20.77 10.83 -18.64
CA ASP A 71 20.83 11.73 -17.49
C ASP A 71 19.95 11.23 -16.33
N LEU A 72 20.38 10.16 -15.68
CA LEU A 72 19.60 9.52 -14.60
C LEU A 72 19.48 10.38 -13.34
N ALA A 73 20.49 11.20 -13.05
CA ALA A 73 20.44 12.16 -11.95
C ALA A 73 19.39 13.24 -12.21
N GLY A 74 19.33 13.79 -13.43
CA GLY A 74 18.28 14.70 -13.86
C GLY A 74 16.89 14.06 -13.83
N ALA A 75 16.77 12.79 -14.25
CA ALA A 75 15.53 12.04 -14.16
C ALA A 75 15.04 11.93 -12.70
N TYR A 76 15.93 11.58 -11.77
CA TYR A 76 15.60 11.46 -10.35
C TYR A 76 15.22 12.81 -9.73
N LYS A 77 15.91 13.90 -10.09
CA LYS A 77 15.57 15.25 -9.63
C LYS A 77 14.14 15.62 -10.02
N ILE A 78 13.73 15.35 -11.26
CA ILE A 78 12.36 15.58 -11.72
C ILE A 78 11.37 14.72 -10.93
N LEU A 79 11.60 13.41 -10.81
CA LEU A 79 10.73 12.50 -10.07
C LEU A 79 10.51 12.94 -8.61
N SER A 80 11.60 13.20 -7.90
CA SER A 80 11.60 13.53 -6.46
C SER A 80 10.95 14.89 -6.13
N THR A 81 10.80 15.79 -7.11
CA THR A 81 10.03 17.03 -6.92
C THR A 81 8.53 16.81 -6.84
N ALA A 82 8.02 15.76 -7.50
CA ALA A 82 6.59 15.48 -7.55
C ALA A 82 6.19 14.39 -6.56
N ASN A 83 7.11 13.46 -6.30
CA ASN A 83 6.85 12.26 -5.53
C ASN A 83 7.86 12.12 -4.39
N ALA A 84 7.35 12.05 -3.16
CA ALA A 84 8.18 11.88 -1.96
C ALA A 84 8.74 10.46 -1.79
N LEU A 85 8.14 9.43 -2.42
CA LEU A 85 8.53 8.02 -2.25
C LEU A 85 8.63 7.27 -3.59
N PRO A 86 9.45 7.74 -4.55
CA PRO A 86 9.48 7.20 -5.93
C PRO A 86 9.92 5.73 -5.99
N ALA A 87 10.81 5.29 -5.10
CA ALA A 87 11.25 3.89 -5.04
C ALA A 87 10.11 2.94 -4.59
N ILE A 88 9.09 3.48 -3.91
CA ILE A 88 7.94 2.73 -3.41
C ILE A 88 6.82 2.72 -4.45
N SER A 89 6.41 3.88 -4.96
CA SER A 89 5.32 4.02 -5.94
C SER A 89 5.57 3.21 -7.21
N GLY A 90 6.80 3.19 -7.73
CA GLY A 90 7.17 2.42 -8.92
C GLY A 90 6.93 0.91 -8.76
N ARG A 91 6.96 0.39 -7.52
CA ARG A 91 6.73 -1.02 -7.19
C ARG A 91 5.27 -1.36 -6.93
N VAL A 92 4.56 -0.50 -6.18
CA VAL A 92 3.27 -0.89 -5.56
C VAL A 92 2.06 -0.21 -6.17
N CYS A 93 2.23 0.80 -7.03
CA CYS A 93 1.08 1.43 -7.70
C CYS A 93 0.36 0.42 -8.60
N PRO A 94 -0.99 0.44 -8.65
CA PRO A 94 -1.74 -0.28 -9.67
C PRO A 94 -1.77 0.56 -10.96
N GLN A 95 -0.64 0.61 -11.68
CA GLN A 95 -0.47 1.49 -12.84
C GLN A 95 -1.54 1.26 -13.92
N GLU A 96 -2.07 0.04 -14.02
CA GLU A 96 -3.15 -0.36 -14.94
C GLU A 96 -4.47 0.39 -14.71
N SER A 97 -4.63 1.04 -13.55
CA SER A 97 -5.77 1.89 -13.20
C SER A 97 -5.42 3.38 -13.08
N GLN A 98 -4.16 3.75 -13.37
CA GLN A 98 -3.59 5.07 -13.10
C GLN A 98 -2.82 5.61 -14.33
N CYS A 99 -1.55 5.97 -14.17
CA CYS A 99 -0.74 6.62 -15.20
C CYS A 99 -0.66 5.81 -16.51
N GLU A 100 -0.52 4.49 -16.41
CA GLU A 100 -0.43 3.61 -17.58
C GLU A 100 -1.79 3.39 -18.25
N SER A 101 -2.89 3.42 -17.49
CA SER A 101 -4.26 3.37 -18.03
C SER A 101 -4.58 4.54 -18.98
N LYS A 102 -3.87 5.67 -18.81
CA LYS A 102 -4.04 6.88 -19.62
C LYS A 102 -3.00 7.01 -20.74
N CYS A 103 -2.06 6.07 -20.84
CA CYS A 103 -1.01 6.12 -21.84
C CYS A 103 -1.55 5.83 -23.24
N ILE A 104 -1.29 6.71 -24.22
CA ILE A 104 -1.75 6.56 -25.61
C ILE A 104 -1.22 5.26 -26.26
N ARG A 105 -0.04 4.79 -25.87
CA ARG A 105 0.51 3.49 -26.33
C ARG A 105 -0.40 2.32 -25.95
N GLY A 106 -1.10 2.42 -24.82
CA GLY A 106 -2.02 1.40 -24.30
C GLY A 106 -3.30 1.21 -25.12
N ILE A 107 -3.59 2.05 -26.11
CA ILE A 107 -4.82 1.93 -26.93
C ILE A 107 -4.71 0.75 -27.92
N LYS A 108 -3.54 0.53 -28.51
CA LYS A 108 -3.31 -0.50 -29.55
C LYS A 108 -2.32 -1.60 -29.13
N GLY A 109 -1.72 -1.47 -27.96
CA GLY A 109 -0.73 -2.41 -27.42
C GLY A 109 -0.59 -2.19 -25.91
N GLU A 110 0.58 -2.50 -25.37
CA GLU A 110 0.87 -2.23 -23.97
C GLU A 110 1.32 -0.78 -23.76
N PRO A 111 0.91 -0.14 -22.65
CA PRO A 111 1.37 1.20 -22.30
C PRO A 111 2.89 1.21 -22.07
N VAL A 112 3.48 2.41 -22.03
CA VAL A 112 4.85 2.57 -21.53
C VAL A 112 4.90 2.08 -20.09
N ALA A 113 5.91 1.31 -19.70
CA ALA A 113 6.08 0.78 -18.35
C ALA A 113 6.58 1.86 -17.37
N ILE A 114 5.74 2.89 -17.16
CA ILE A 114 6.06 4.08 -16.35
C ILE A 114 6.49 3.67 -14.94
N GLY A 115 5.78 2.74 -14.30
CA GLY A 115 6.13 2.30 -12.95
C GLY A 115 7.51 1.64 -12.87
N ARG A 116 7.87 0.85 -13.89
CA ARG A 116 9.18 0.18 -13.97
C ARG A 116 10.31 1.18 -14.23
N LEU A 117 10.07 2.21 -15.04
CA LEU A 117 11.02 3.30 -15.27
C LEU A 117 11.20 4.17 -14.02
N GLU A 118 10.12 4.50 -13.32
CA GLU A 118 10.16 5.22 -12.04
C GLU A 118 10.99 4.44 -11.00
N ARG A 119 10.70 3.14 -10.86
CA ARG A 119 11.48 2.22 -10.02
C ARG A 119 12.96 2.23 -10.40
N PHE A 120 13.28 2.06 -11.68
CA PHE A 120 14.67 2.00 -12.16
C PHE A 120 15.46 3.26 -11.78
N VAL A 121 14.89 4.45 -12.02
CA VAL A 121 15.56 5.72 -11.69
C VAL A 121 15.76 5.86 -10.19
N ALA A 122 14.76 5.52 -9.38
CA ALA A 122 14.85 5.60 -7.93
C ALA A 122 15.87 4.61 -7.34
N ASP A 123 15.90 3.38 -7.85
CA ASP A 123 16.88 2.36 -7.45
C ASP A 123 18.31 2.77 -7.84
N TRP A 124 18.49 3.30 -9.05
CA TRP A 124 19.77 3.84 -9.50
C TRP A 124 20.24 5.00 -8.62
N ALA A 125 19.36 5.95 -8.31
CA ALA A 125 19.69 7.10 -7.47
C ALA A 125 20.15 6.67 -6.07
N ARG A 126 19.41 5.74 -5.44
CA ARG A 126 19.77 5.16 -4.15
C ARG A 126 21.15 4.51 -4.17
N ASN A 127 21.43 3.70 -5.18
CA ASN A 127 22.70 2.96 -5.29
C ASN A 127 23.91 3.88 -5.61
N ASN A 128 23.66 5.08 -6.14
CA ASN A 128 24.70 6.07 -6.46
C ASN A 128 24.75 7.24 -5.46
N GLY A 129 23.99 7.18 -4.36
CA GLY A 129 23.95 8.24 -3.34
C GLY A 129 23.33 9.55 -3.82
N VAL A 130 22.58 9.53 -4.94
CA VAL A 130 21.87 10.70 -5.46
C VAL A 130 20.60 10.89 -4.64
N THR A 131 20.47 12.06 -4.03
CA THR A 131 19.33 12.41 -3.18
C THR A 131 18.81 13.80 -3.51
N ASN A 132 17.57 14.10 -3.11
CA ASN A 132 16.98 15.43 -3.23
C ASN A 132 16.38 15.84 -1.87
N LEU A 133 17.25 16.34 -1.01
CA LEU A 133 16.97 16.64 0.41
C LEU A 133 16.97 18.14 0.71
N GLU A 134 17.02 18.99 -0.33
CA GLU A 134 17.04 20.44 -0.15
C GLU A 134 15.75 20.91 0.54
N THR A 135 15.91 21.69 1.59
CA THR A 135 14.81 22.32 2.34
C THR A 135 15.00 23.84 2.37
N ALA A 136 13.89 24.58 2.43
CA ALA A 136 13.92 26.01 2.69
C ALA A 136 14.43 26.28 4.13
N PRO A 137 14.97 27.49 4.41
CA PRO A 137 15.32 27.89 5.76
C PRO A 137 14.14 27.73 6.73
N ALA A 138 14.45 27.44 7.99
CA ALA A 138 13.43 27.28 9.03
C ALA A 138 12.51 28.50 9.08
N ASN A 139 11.20 28.27 8.99
CA ASN A 139 10.18 29.33 8.94
C ASN A 139 9.59 29.66 10.32
N GLY A 140 9.99 28.92 11.37
CA GLY A 140 9.54 29.13 12.74
C GLY A 140 8.23 28.44 13.12
N HIS A 141 7.58 27.74 12.18
CA HIS A 141 6.28 27.11 12.38
C HIS A 141 6.36 25.60 12.60
N ARG A 142 5.44 25.06 13.41
CA ARG A 142 5.44 23.65 13.85
C ARG A 142 4.19 22.88 13.45
N VAL A 143 4.37 21.68 12.89
CA VAL A 143 3.27 20.79 12.47
C VAL A 143 3.46 19.37 13.00
N ALA A 144 2.39 18.80 13.55
CA ALA A 144 2.35 17.40 13.95
C ALA A 144 1.70 16.52 12.87
N VAL A 145 2.27 15.35 12.64
CA VAL A 145 1.76 14.35 11.68
C VAL A 145 1.50 13.05 12.43
N ILE A 146 0.26 12.58 12.46
CA ILE A 146 -0.15 11.36 13.16
C ILE A 146 -0.18 10.19 12.16
N GLY A 147 0.75 9.25 12.32
CA GLY A 147 0.93 8.07 11.49
C GLY A 147 2.01 8.24 10.43
N SER A 148 2.93 7.27 10.36
CA SER A 148 4.07 7.25 9.42
C SER A 148 3.79 6.44 8.15
N GLY A 149 2.52 6.30 7.76
CA GLY A 149 2.15 5.70 6.48
C GLY A 149 2.49 6.61 5.29
N PRO A 150 2.21 6.18 4.05
CA PRO A 150 2.51 6.96 2.84
C PRO A 150 1.97 8.40 2.87
N ALA A 151 0.74 8.60 3.38
CA ALA A 151 0.15 9.93 3.52
C ALA A 151 0.94 10.83 4.49
N GLY A 152 1.24 10.33 5.69
CA GLY A 152 1.97 11.07 6.71
C GLY A 152 3.40 11.40 6.28
N LEU A 153 4.14 10.41 5.76
CA LEU A 153 5.50 10.63 5.26
C LEU A 153 5.54 11.64 4.11
N THR A 154 4.54 11.61 3.21
CA THR A 154 4.45 12.59 2.11
C THR A 154 4.14 13.99 2.65
N CYS A 155 3.16 14.11 3.55
CA CYS A 155 2.81 15.39 4.18
C CYS A 155 4.02 16.00 4.91
N ALA A 156 4.72 15.18 5.69
CA ALA A 156 5.90 15.59 6.44
C ALA A 156 7.04 16.06 5.53
N GLY A 157 7.35 15.31 4.47
CA GLY A 157 8.38 15.69 3.51
C GLY A 157 8.07 16.99 2.76
N GLU A 158 6.82 17.18 2.34
CA GLU A 158 6.38 18.40 1.65
C GLU A 158 6.45 19.64 2.58
N LEU A 159 6.07 19.50 3.85
CA LEU A 159 6.18 20.57 4.85
C LEU A 159 7.64 20.85 5.22
N ALA A 160 8.47 19.82 5.41
CA ALA A 160 9.90 20.00 5.70
C ALA A 160 10.62 20.76 4.57
N ARG A 161 10.27 20.51 3.30
CA ARG A 161 10.80 21.28 2.16
C ARG A 161 10.48 22.78 2.24
N LYS A 162 9.38 23.16 2.90
CA LYS A 162 8.99 24.55 3.12
C LYS A 162 9.56 25.16 4.41
N GLY A 163 10.39 24.43 5.15
CA GLY A 163 11.08 24.93 6.35
C GLY A 163 10.29 24.78 7.65
N TYR A 164 9.19 24.02 7.67
CA TYR A 164 8.44 23.72 8.89
C TYR A 164 9.20 22.73 9.79
N ASP A 165 9.11 22.88 11.11
CA ASP A 165 9.53 21.86 12.08
C ASP A 165 8.42 20.82 12.24
N VAL A 166 8.63 19.66 11.61
CA VAL A 166 7.63 18.59 11.53
C VAL A 166 7.99 17.44 12.46
N THR A 167 7.03 17.01 13.27
CA THR A 167 7.14 15.80 14.09
C THR A 167 6.09 14.78 13.67
N VAL A 168 6.52 13.57 13.31
CA VAL A 168 5.68 12.43 12.96
C VAL A 168 5.55 11.51 14.18
N PHE A 169 4.33 11.25 14.63
CA PHE A 169 4.02 10.33 15.71
C PHE A 169 3.54 9.00 15.14
N GLU A 170 4.27 7.92 15.41
CA GLU A 170 3.98 6.57 14.93
C GLU A 170 3.67 5.63 16.10
N ALA A 171 2.55 4.91 16.00
CA ALA A 171 2.10 3.99 17.04
C ALA A 171 2.99 2.74 17.17
N LEU A 172 3.53 2.23 16.05
CA LEU A 172 4.42 1.08 16.03
C LEU A 172 5.87 1.46 16.35
N HIS A 173 6.69 0.44 16.61
CA HIS A 173 8.13 0.60 16.84
C HIS A 173 8.93 0.88 15.57
N LEU A 174 8.30 0.85 14.38
CA LEU A 174 8.93 1.10 13.10
C LEU A 174 8.02 1.96 12.21
N ALA A 175 8.61 2.94 11.54
CA ALA A 175 7.92 3.81 10.60
C ALA A 175 7.58 3.12 9.27
N GLY A 176 6.64 3.69 8.51
CA GLY A 176 6.26 3.27 7.15
C GLY A 176 4.84 2.71 7.02
N GLY A 177 4.14 2.48 8.13
CA GLY A 177 2.78 1.94 8.12
C GLY A 177 2.67 0.65 7.29
N VAL A 178 1.69 0.59 6.37
CA VAL A 178 1.45 -0.59 5.51
C VAL A 178 2.66 -0.97 4.65
N LEU A 179 3.57 -0.02 4.37
CA LEU A 179 4.81 -0.28 3.65
C LEU A 179 5.75 -1.18 4.46
N SER A 180 5.65 -1.16 5.79
CA SER A 180 6.50 -1.91 6.71
C SER A 180 5.80 -3.19 7.20
N TYR A 181 4.55 -3.10 7.68
CA TYR A 181 3.85 -4.26 8.25
C TYR A 181 2.96 -5.04 7.26
N GLY A 182 2.52 -4.41 6.17
CA GLY A 182 1.50 -4.97 5.27
C GLY A 182 2.07 -5.62 4.01
N ILE A 183 2.66 -4.81 3.14
CA ILE A 183 3.20 -5.27 1.84
C ILE A 183 4.44 -6.14 2.09
N PRO A 184 4.57 -7.37 1.60
CA PRO A 184 5.72 -8.22 1.92
C PRO A 184 7.04 -7.81 1.22
N GLU A 185 8.17 -8.32 1.73
CA GLU A 185 9.52 -8.04 1.17
C GLU A 185 9.69 -8.48 -0.28
N PHE A 186 8.97 -9.52 -0.70
CA PHE A 186 9.03 -10.00 -2.09
C PHE A 186 8.37 -9.05 -3.11
N ARG A 187 7.64 -8.03 -2.63
CA ARG A 187 7.09 -6.92 -3.44
C ARG A 187 7.73 -5.57 -3.12
N LEU A 188 8.01 -5.33 -1.84
CA LEU A 188 8.57 -4.07 -1.35
C LEU A 188 9.65 -4.36 -0.29
N PRO A 189 10.93 -4.40 -0.69
CA PRO A 189 12.05 -4.57 0.22
C PRO A 189 12.05 -3.51 1.33
N LYS A 190 12.22 -3.93 2.59
CA LYS A 190 12.14 -3.00 3.74
C LYS A 190 13.28 -2.02 3.80
N GLU A 191 14.44 -2.39 3.29
CA GLU A 191 15.57 -1.48 3.14
C GLU A 191 15.23 -0.23 2.32
N ILE A 192 14.30 -0.33 1.36
CA ILE A 192 13.86 0.81 0.56
C ILE A 192 12.99 1.74 1.42
N VAL A 193 12.04 1.18 2.17
CA VAL A 193 11.20 1.95 3.09
C VAL A 193 12.05 2.67 4.13
N ASN A 194 13.01 1.95 4.75
CA ASN A 194 13.92 2.52 5.73
C ASN A 194 14.79 3.64 5.14
N ALA A 195 15.25 3.50 3.89
CA ALA A 195 16.02 4.53 3.21
C ALA A 195 15.21 5.80 2.95
N GLU A 196 13.94 5.66 2.54
CA GLU A 196 13.04 6.82 2.36
C GLU A 196 12.72 7.52 3.69
N VAL A 197 12.49 6.76 4.75
CA VAL A 197 12.31 7.31 6.11
C VAL A 197 13.57 8.06 6.56
N ALA A 198 14.75 7.47 6.38
CA ALA A 198 16.03 8.10 6.72
C ALA A 198 16.30 9.38 5.90
N ASN A 199 15.81 9.45 4.66
CA ASN A 199 15.88 10.68 3.86
C ASN A 199 15.02 11.80 4.45
N LEU A 200 13.84 11.50 4.97
CA LEU A 200 13.00 12.48 5.68
C LEU A 200 13.66 12.97 6.97
N GLU A 201 14.30 12.08 7.74
CA GLU A 201 15.06 12.47 8.93
C GLU A 201 16.22 13.41 8.58
N LYS A 202 16.94 13.14 7.47
CA LYS A 202 17.99 14.05 6.95
C LYS A 202 17.44 15.41 6.50
N MET A 203 16.16 15.50 6.13
CA MET A 203 15.47 16.76 5.84
C MET A 203 15.04 17.50 7.12
N GLY A 204 15.29 16.92 8.31
CA GLY A 204 14.94 17.52 9.60
C GLY A 204 13.59 17.08 10.17
N VAL A 205 12.89 16.13 9.54
CA VAL A 205 11.66 15.55 10.08
C VAL A 205 11.99 14.71 11.31
N LYS A 206 11.33 14.98 12.44
CA LYS A 206 11.43 14.15 13.65
C LYS A 206 10.41 13.03 13.57
N ILE A 207 10.80 11.80 13.91
CA ILE A 207 9.90 10.64 13.92
C ILE A 207 9.94 9.99 15.30
N GLU A 208 8.81 10.05 16.01
CA GLU A 208 8.65 9.46 17.33
C GLU A 208 7.81 8.18 17.22
N THR A 209 8.46 7.04 17.42
CA THR A 209 7.82 5.72 17.40
C THR A 209 7.27 5.35 18.78
N ASN A 210 6.38 4.34 18.82
CA ASN A 210 5.66 3.92 20.03
C ASN A 210 4.74 5.01 20.63
N MET A 211 4.35 5.99 19.82
CA MET A 211 3.49 7.11 20.20
C MET A 211 2.06 6.86 19.72
N VAL A 212 1.26 6.22 20.58
CA VAL A 212 -0.16 5.98 20.30
C VAL A 212 -0.97 7.23 20.63
N ILE A 213 -1.20 8.08 19.64
CA ILE A 213 -2.03 9.29 19.80
C ILE A 213 -3.49 8.92 20.12
N GLY A 214 -4.07 9.60 21.10
CA GLY A 214 -5.29 9.25 21.83
C GLY A 214 -5.06 8.37 23.07
N LYS A 215 -3.82 7.97 23.35
CA LYS A 215 -3.42 7.27 24.59
C LYS A 215 -2.22 7.90 25.28
N VAL A 216 -1.15 8.14 24.53
CA VAL A 216 0.08 8.76 25.06
C VAL A 216 -0.08 10.28 25.13
N LEU A 217 -0.54 10.88 24.03
CA LEU A 217 -0.94 12.28 23.91
C LEU A 217 -2.26 12.32 23.15
N SER A 218 -3.13 13.26 23.49
CA SER A 218 -4.33 13.64 22.76
C SER A 218 -4.02 14.70 21.69
N ILE A 219 -4.95 14.91 20.76
CA ILE A 219 -4.80 16.00 19.78
C ILE A 219 -4.84 17.37 20.48
N ASP A 220 -5.60 17.51 21.56
CA ASP A 220 -5.64 18.73 22.37
C ASP A 220 -4.27 19.02 22.99
N GLU A 221 -3.62 18.04 23.60
CA GLU A 221 -2.26 18.19 24.18
C GLU A 221 -1.21 18.54 23.11
N LEU A 222 -1.36 18.04 21.87
CA LEU A 222 -0.47 18.44 20.75
C LEU A 222 -0.56 19.95 20.45
N PHE A 223 -1.75 20.55 20.55
CA PHE A 223 -1.92 21.99 20.38
C PHE A 223 -1.50 22.77 21.64
N GLU A 224 -1.98 22.35 22.80
CA GLU A 224 -1.92 23.12 24.04
C GLU A 224 -0.57 22.99 24.76
N GLU A 225 0.03 21.80 24.79
CA GLU A 225 1.26 21.53 25.52
C GLU A 225 2.46 21.55 24.57
N GLU A 226 2.36 20.82 23.46
CA GLU A 226 3.45 20.71 22.48
C GLU A 226 3.51 21.89 21.51
N LYS A 227 2.52 22.80 21.52
CA LYS A 227 2.50 24.04 20.73
C LYS A 227 2.61 23.83 19.21
N PHE A 228 2.04 22.74 18.69
CA PHE A 228 1.87 22.59 17.25
C PHE A 228 0.77 23.55 16.74
N GLU A 229 0.93 24.11 15.54
CA GLU A 229 -0.04 25.05 14.96
C GLU A 229 -1.07 24.37 14.06
N ALA A 230 -0.73 23.18 13.57
CA ALA A 230 -1.60 22.30 12.79
C ALA A 230 -1.27 20.82 13.03
N VAL A 231 -2.27 19.96 12.83
CA VAL A 231 -2.15 18.50 12.95
C VAL A 231 -2.67 17.84 11.68
N PHE A 232 -1.89 16.93 11.10
CA PHE A 232 -2.33 16.06 10.00
C PHE A 232 -2.54 14.62 10.47
N ILE A 233 -3.74 14.07 10.27
CA ILE A 233 -4.09 12.69 10.61
C ILE A 233 -3.95 11.79 9.37
N GLY A 234 -2.89 10.99 9.35
CA GLY A 234 -2.58 9.97 8.36
C GLY A 234 -2.57 8.55 8.92
N SER A 235 -3.38 8.26 9.95
CA SER A 235 -3.37 7.00 10.72
C SER A 235 -3.86 5.77 9.95
N GLY A 236 -4.42 5.96 8.75
CA GLY A 236 -4.94 4.91 7.88
C GLY A 236 -6.18 4.17 8.42
N ALA A 237 -6.48 3.04 7.76
CA ALA A 237 -7.55 2.12 8.13
C ALA A 237 -6.95 0.77 8.54
N GLY A 238 -6.59 0.61 9.82
CA GLY A 238 -5.84 -0.55 10.33
C GLY A 238 -6.67 -1.62 11.05
N LEU A 239 -7.98 -1.40 11.26
CA LEU A 239 -8.82 -2.35 12.00
C LEU A 239 -9.35 -3.44 11.05
N PRO A 240 -9.08 -4.73 11.29
CA PRO A 240 -9.50 -5.81 10.39
C PRO A 240 -11.01 -6.04 10.42
N MET A 241 -11.56 -6.43 9.27
CA MET A 241 -12.94 -6.92 9.17
C MET A 241 -12.98 -8.45 9.09
N PHE A 242 -13.93 -9.04 9.81
CA PHE A 242 -14.23 -10.47 9.82
C PHE A 242 -15.55 -10.74 9.08
N ALA A 243 -15.73 -11.98 8.60
CA ALA A 243 -16.92 -12.40 7.87
C ALA A 243 -18.15 -12.52 8.78
N ARG A 244 -17.95 -12.63 10.10
CA ARG A 244 -19.00 -12.85 11.11
C ARG A 244 -19.71 -14.18 10.91
N ILE A 245 -18.91 -15.22 10.68
CA ILE A 245 -19.37 -16.60 10.54
C ILE A 245 -18.98 -17.43 11.77
N PRO A 246 -19.67 -18.54 12.06
CA PRO A 246 -19.27 -19.43 13.13
C PRO A 246 -17.81 -19.91 12.96
N GLY A 247 -17.07 -20.01 14.07
CA GLY A 247 -15.71 -20.56 14.10
C GLY A 247 -14.56 -19.57 13.90
N GLU A 248 -14.83 -18.26 13.75
CA GLU A 248 -13.76 -17.24 13.57
C GLU A 248 -12.80 -17.08 14.76
N SER A 249 -13.11 -17.67 15.92
CA SER A 249 -12.26 -17.64 17.11
C SER A 249 -11.43 -18.92 17.31
N LEU A 250 -11.45 -19.86 16.36
CA LEU A 250 -10.67 -21.11 16.42
C LEU A 250 -9.17 -20.84 16.27
N VAL A 251 -8.36 -21.72 16.87
CA VAL A 251 -6.90 -21.68 16.71
C VAL A 251 -6.56 -22.04 15.25
N GLY A 252 -5.85 -21.14 14.57
CA GLY A 252 -5.60 -21.23 13.12
C GLY A 252 -6.38 -20.22 12.29
N VAL A 253 -7.28 -19.44 12.91
CA VAL A 253 -7.86 -18.25 12.28
C VAL A 253 -7.00 -17.03 12.61
N PHE A 254 -6.52 -16.33 11.57
CA PHE A 254 -5.74 -15.09 11.71
C PHE A 254 -6.36 -14.00 10.88
N SER A 255 -6.53 -12.79 11.42
CA SER A 255 -6.77 -11.65 10.53
C SER A 255 -5.58 -11.48 9.58
N ALA A 256 -5.81 -11.05 8.33
CA ALA A 256 -4.70 -10.77 7.42
C ALA A 256 -3.72 -9.75 8.01
N ASN A 257 -4.22 -8.78 8.77
CA ASN A 257 -3.38 -7.80 9.47
C ASN A 257 -2.44 -8.47 10.47
N GLU A 258 -2.93 -9.38 11.31
CA GLU A 258 -2.09 -10.12 12.25
C GLU A 258 -1.06 -10.98 11.51
N TYR A 259 -1.52 -11.79 10.55
CA TYR A 259 -0.66 -12.73 9.82
C TYR A 259 0.49 -12.00 9.11
N LEU A 260 0.16 -10.93 8.37
CA LEU A 260 1.15 -10.12 7.67
C LEU A 260 2.03 -9.33 8.64
N THR A 261 1.52 -8.85 9.77
CA THR A 261 2.36 -8.15 10.77
C THR A 261 3.40 -9.09 11.37
N ARG A 262 3.00 -10.32 11.77
CA ARG A 262 3.93 -11.33 12.28
C ARG A 262 5.01 -11.67 11.26
N ILE A 263 4.66 -11.79 9.99
CA ILE A 263 5.62 -12.11 8.93
C ILE A 263 6.50 -10.91 8.61
N ASN A 264 5.92 -9.76 8.29
CA ASN A 264 6.63 -8.63 7.68
C ASN A 264 7.30 -7.71 8.70
N LEU A 265 6.55 -7.28 9.73
CA LEU A 265 7.08 -6.37 10.75
C LEU A 265 7.96 -7.15 11.71
N MET A 266 7.45 -8.27 12.24
CA MET A 266 8.17 -9.06 13.23
C MET A 266 9.19 -10.03 12.62
N LYS A 267 9.31 -10.10 11.29
CA LYS A 267 10.25 -10.99 10.58
C LYS A 267 10.07 -12.48 10.91
N GLY A 268 8.84 -12.91 11.23
CA GLY A 268 8.54 -14.28 11.64
C GLY A 268 8.95 -15.34 10.62
N PHE A 269 9.10 -14.97 9.33
CA PHE A 269 9.62 -15.88 8.31
C PHE A 269 11.08 -16.32 8.51
N ARG A 270 11.84 -15.64 9.39
CA ARG A 270 13.22 -16.02 9.74
C ARG A 270 13.28 -17.15 10.78
N GLY A 271 12.13 -17.52 11.36
CA GLY A 271 12.03 -18.51 12.44
C GLY A 271 12.82 -18.13 13.69
N ASP A 272 12.98 -19.08 14.61
CA ASP A 272 13.57 -18.87 15.94
C ASP A 272 15.01 -18.31 15.91
N LYS A 273 15.72 -18.45 14.78
CA LYS A 273 17.09 -17.92 14.62
C LYS A 273 17.14 -16.44 14.27
N GLY A 274 16.02 -15.84 13.83
CA GLY A 274 15.99 -14.45 13.37
C GLY A 274 14.76 -13.64 13.78
N SER A 275 13.82 -14.24 14.52
CA SER A 275 12.69 -13.56 15.15
C SER A 275 12.20 -14.36 16.37
N GLU A 276 11.85 -13.67 17.45
CA GLU A 276 11.19 -14.26 18.61
C GLU A 276 9.67 -14.43 18.42
N THR A 277 9.10 -13.85 17.36
CA THR A 277 7.65 -13.92 17.12
C THR A 277 7.31 -15.21 16.38
N PRO A 278 6.52 -16.11 16.99
CA PRO A 278 6.12 -17.34 16.32
C PRO A 278 5.09 -17.07 15.21
N VAL A 279 5.18 -17.88 14.15
CA VAL A 279 4.21 -17.97 13.06
C VAL A 279 3.77 -19.42 12.95
N MET A 280 2.46 -19.65 12.90
CA MET A 280 1.93 -21.01 12.73
C MET A 280 2.32 -21.55 11.36
N HIS A 281 2.88 -22.77 11.34
CA HIS A 281 3.09 -23.53 10.10
C HIS A 281 1.84 -24.35 9.80
N SER A 282 1.30 -24.15 8.61
CA SER A 282 0.02 -24.70 8.17
C SER A 282 0.21 -25.42 6.84
N LYS A 283 -0.47 -26.54 6.65
CA LYS A 283 -0.39 -27.35 5.43
C LYS A 283 -1.38 -26.86 4.37
N ASN A 284 -2.60 -26.52 4.79
CA ASN A 284 -3.73 -26.18 3.93
C ASN A 284 -4.34 -24.84 4.36
N VAL A 285 -3.96 -23.77 3.67
CA VAL A 285 -4.35 -22.39 4.04
C VAL A 285 -5.45 -21.87 3.14
N ALA A 286 -6.55 -21.38 3.70
CA ALA A 286 -7.56 -20.62 2.96
C ALA A 286 -7.48 -19.12 3.30
N VAL A 287 -7.29 -18.30 2.27
CA VAL A 287 -7.33 -16.84 2.38
C VAL A 287 -8.64 -16.33 1.79
N ILE A 288 -9.47 -15.69 2.62
CA ILE A 288 -10.80 -15.22 2.21
C ILE A 288 -10.68 -13.78 1.71
N GLY A 289 -10.80 -13.58 0.40
CA GLY A 289 -10.70 -12.27 -0.23
C GLY A 289 -10.10 -12.32 -1.63
N GLY A 290 -10.03 -11.17 -2.31
CA GLY A 290 -9.48 -11.08 -3.67
C GLY A 290 -8.63 -9.82 -3.92
N GLY A 291 -8.37 -9.02 -2.89
CA GLY A 291 -7.52 -7.82 -3.00
C GLY A 291 -6.04 -8.11 -2.81
N ASN A 292 -5.21 -7.07 -2.91
CA ASN A 292 -3.76 -7.18 -2.72
C ASN A 292 -3.39 -7.82 -1.37
N VAL A 293 -4.10 -7.48 -0.30
CA VAL A 293 -3.91 -8.11 1.03
C VAL A 293 -4.12 -9.62 1.00
N ALA A 294 -5.09 -10.11 0.22
CA ALA A 294 -5.32 -11.54 0.06
C ALA A 294 -4.20 -12.21 -0.75
N MET A 295 -3.74 -11.57 -1.83
CA MET A 295 -2.61 -12.06 -2.61
C MET A 295 -1.33 -12.13 -1.75
N ASP A 296 -1.06 -11.07 -0.98
CA ASP A 296 0.11 -10.98 -0.12
C ASP A 296 0.07 -12.06 0.97
N ALA A 297 -1.06 -12.24 1.65
CA ALA A 297 -1.23 -13.29 2.66
C ALA A 297 -1.06 -14.70 2.08
N ALA A 298 -1.65 -14.97 0.91
CA ALA A 298 -1.54 -16.27 0.24
C ALA A 298 -0.09 -16.57 -0.19
N ARG A 299 0.59 -15.59 -0.78
CA ARG A 299 1.99 -15.72 -1.23
C ARG A 299 2.97 -15.82 -0.06
N CYS A 300 2.67 -15.16 1.05
CA CYS A 300 3.37 -15.37 2.33
C CYS A 300 3.16 -16.80 2.84
N ALA A 301 1.91 -17.29 2.89
CA ALA A 301 1.62 -18.65 3.34
C ALA A 301 2.34 -19.71 2.51
N LYS A 302 2.40 -19.52 1.17
CA LYS A 302 3.15 -20.42 0.28
C LYS A 302 4.64 -20.46 0.63
N ARG A 303 5.24 -19.30 0.90
CA ARG A 303 6.66 -19.16 1.30
C ARG A 303 6.96 -19.68 2.70
N MET A 304 5.96 -19.69 3.58
CA MET A 304 6.05 -20.30 4.92
C MET A 304 5.94 -21.84 4.89
N GLY A 305 5.83 -22.45 3.71
CA GLY A 305 5.88 -23.89 3.51
C GLY A 305 4.52 -24.58 3.35
N ALA A 306 3.43 -23.83 3.19
CA ALA A 306 2.11 -24.42 2.96
C ALA A 306 2.09 -25.25 1.66
N GLU A 307 1.58 -26.47 1.76
CA GLU A 307 1.44 -27.36 0.60
C GLU A 307 0.36 -26.81 -0.33
N ASN A 308 -0.83 -26.55 0.22
CA ASN A 308 -1.97 -26.01 -0.50
C ASN A 308 -2.34 -24.64 0.04
N VAL A 309 -2.46 -23.65 -0.85
CA VAL A 309 -2.93 -22.31 -0.52
C VAL A 309 -4.07 -21.96 -1.45
N TYR A 310 -5.21 -21.61 -0.86
CA TYR A 310 -6.45 -21.29 -1.56
C TYR A 310 -6.79 -19.82 -1.42
N ILE A 311 -7.01 -19.13 -2.53
CA ILE A 311 -7.76 -17.86 -2.55
C ILE A 311 -9.24 -18.21 -2.63
N VAL A 312 -10.01 -17.87 -1.61
CA VAL A 312 -11.47 -18.07 -1.57
C VAL A 312 -12.14 -16.74 -1.87
N TYR A 313 -12.72 -16.62 -3.08
CA TYR A 313 -13.28 -15.37 -3.56
C TYR A 313 -14.71 -15.55 -4.06
N ARG A 314 -15.63 -14.76 -3.50
CA ARG A 314 -17.06 -14.84 -3.79
C ARG A 314 -17.46 -14.39 -5.21
N ARG A 315 -16.56 -13.78 -5.98
CA ARG A 315 -16.81 -13.29 -7.35
C ARG A 315 -15.91 -14.02 -8.35
N GLY A 316 -15.99 -13.65 -9.64
CA GLY A 316 -15.14 -14.19 -10.69
C GLY A 316 -13.78 -13.51 -10.76
N GLU A 317 -12.91 -14.06 -11.60
CA GLU A 317 -11.55 -13.57 -11.85
C GLU A 317 -11.54 -12.12 -12.35
N ALA A 318 -12.46 -11.77 -13.27
CA ALA A 318 -12.57 -10.42 -13.82
C ALA A 318 -12.93 -9.35 -12.77
N GLU A 319 -13.51 -9.75 -11.64
CA GLU A 319 -13.84 -8.85 -10.54
C GLU A 319 -12.74 -8.74 -9.47
N LEU A 320 -11.57 -9.36 -9.65
CA LEU A 320 -10.45 -9.25 -8.70
C LEU A 320 -9.99 -7.79 -8.59
N PRO A 321 -9.98 -7.20 -7.38
CA PRO A 321 -9.45 -5.86 -7.17
C PRO A 321 -7.93 -5.81 -6.97
N ALA A 322 -7.26 -6.96 -6.89
CA ALA A 322 -5.81 -7.03 -6.77
C ALA A 322 -5.11 -6.55 -8.06
N ARG A 323 -3.86 -6.09 -7.90
CA ARG A 323 -3.00 -5.68 -9.00
C ARG A 323 -2.72 -6.89 -9.90
N LYS A 324 -2.86 -6.73 -11.22
CA LYS A 324 -2.83 -7.86 -12.16
C LYS A 324 -1.51 -8.64 -12.11
N GLU A 325 -0.39 -7.93 -12.01
CA GLU A 325 0.95 -8.54 -11.90
C GLU A 325 1.03 -9.45 -10.67
N GLU A 326 0.42 -9.09 -9.54
CA GLU A 326 0.43 -9.90 -8.31
C GLU A 326 -0.48 -11.12 -8.40
N VAL A 327 -1.61 -11.01 -9.12
CA VAL A 327 -2.50 -12.15 -9.41
C VAL A 327 -1.76 -13.16 -10.28
N HIS A 328 -1.09 -12.69 -11.34
CA HIS A 328 -0.29 -13.56 -12.21
C HIS A 328 0.83 -14.25 -11.43
N HIS A 329 1.57 -13.49 -10.61
CA HIS A 329 2.62 -14.07 -9.77
C HIS A 329 2.09 -15.10 -8.78
N ALA A 330 0.92 -14.86 -8.19
CA ALA A 330 0.27 -15.81 -7.28
C ALA A 330 -0.08 -17.13 -8.00
N MET A 331 -0.63 -17.05 -9.21
CA MET A 331 -0.94 -18.22 -10.03
C MET A 331 0.32 -19.01 -10.41
N GLU A 332 1.38 -18.32 -10.85
CA GLU A 332 2.66 -18.94 -11.19
C GLU A 332 3.33 -19.62 -9.99
N GLU A 333 3.13 -19.10 -8.78
CA GLU A 333 3.64 -19.68 -7.52
C GLU A 333 2.80 -20.89 -7.03
N GLY A 334 1.72 -21.23 -7.73
CA GLY A 334 0.88 -22.40 -7.46
C GLY A 334 -0.25 -22.15 -6.47
N ILE A 335 -0.67 -20.90 -6.27
CA ILE A 335 -1.84 -20.58 -5.43
C ILE A 335 -3.12 -20.96 -6.19
N ILE A 336 -4.02 -21.64 -5.50
CA ILE A 336 -5.25 -22.19 -6.08
C ILE A 336 -6.40 -21.20 -5.89
N PHE A 337 -6.99 -20.72 -6.98
CA PHE A 337 -8.12 -19.80 -6.92
C PHE A 337 -9.45 -20.56 -6.89
N LYS A 338 -10.20 -20.39 -5.80
CA LYS A 338 -11.59 -20.82 -5.63
C LYS A 338 -12.51 -19.62 -5.84
N PHE A 339 -12.72 -19.29 -7.11
CA PHE A 339 -13.69 -18.27 -7.53
C PHE A 339 -15.11 -18.73 -7.22
N LEU A 340 -16.04 -17.75 -7.20
CA LEU A 340 -17.45 -17.99 -6.92
C LEU A 340 -17.67 -18.85 -5.67
N THR A 341 -16.86 -18.63 -4.63
CA THR A 341 -16.93 -19.40 -3.39
C THR A 341 -17.00 -18.44 -2.21
N ALA A 342 -17.97 -18.66 -1.31
CA ALA A 342 -18.11 -17.89 -0.08
C ALA A 342 -18.08 -18.82 1.15
N PRO A 343 -17.40 -18.44 2.24
CA PRO A 343 -17.40 -19.22 3.48
C PRO A 343 -18.73 -19.07 4.23
N LEU A 344 -19.18 -20.16 4.85
CA LEU A 344 -20.37 -20.22 5.70
C LEU A 344 -20.04 -20.45 7.18
N ALA A 345 -19.03 -21.29 7.46
CA ALA A 345 -18.55 -21.59 8.81
C ALA A 345 -17.12 -22.14 8.77
N ILE A 346 -16.39 -21.97 9.85
CA ILE A 346 -15.08 -22.60 10.10
C ILE A 346 -15.30 -23.64 11.20
N GLU A 347 -14.81 -24.85 10.98
CA GLU A 347 -15.00 -25.98 11.89
C GLU A 347 -13.67 -26.38 12.53
N GLY A 348 -13.74 -26.72 13.82
CA GLY A 348 -12.59 -27.09 14.63
C GLY A 348 -12.57 -28.57 14.96
N ASP A 349 -11.38 -29.09 15.25
CA ASP A 349 -11.20 -30.40 15.87
C ASP A 349 -11.57 -30.38 17.37
N ASP A 350 -11.43 -31.53 18.03
CA ASP A 350 -11.71 -31.69 19.47
C ASP A 350 -10.82 -30.82 20.37
N LYS A 351 -9.74 -30.23 19.82
CA LYS A 351 -8.81 -29.33 20.52
C LYS A 351 -9.04 -27.86 20.17
N GLY A 352 -10.05 -27.54 19.37
CA GLY A 352 -10.36 -26.18 18.93
C GLY A 352 -9.44 -25.62 17.85
N HIS A 353 -8.71 -26.48 17.13
CA HIS A 353 -7.92 -26.08 15.96
C HIS A 353 -8.75 -26.20 14.69
N VAL A 354 -8.61 -25.25 13.77
CA VAL A 354 -9.25 -25.31 12.45
C VAL A 354 -8.90 -26.64 11.77
N CYS A 355 -9.91 -27.35 11.28
CA CYS A 355 -9.74 -28.58 10.51
C CYS A 355 -10.48 -28.53 9.16
N LYS A 356 -11.55 -27.71 9.07
CA LYS A 356 -12.36 -27.56 7.87
C LYS A 356 -12.97 -26.16 7.76
N MET A 357 -13.37 -25.80 6.55
CA MET A 357 -14.19 -24.63 6.28
C MET A 357 -15.35 -25.05 5.37
N LYS A 358 -16.58 -24.78 5.82
CA LYS A 358 -17.79 -24.97 5.03
C LYS A 358 -17.98 -23.77 4.11
N CYS A 359 -18.24 -24.04 2.85
CA CYS A 359 -18.39 -23.06 1.78
C CYS A 359 -19.69 -23.29 1.02
N ILE A 360 -20.08 -22.30 0.22
CA ILE A 360 -21.18 -22.37 -0.74
C ILE A 360 -20.71 -21.83 -2.09
N GLN A 361 -21.23 -22.40 -3.18
CA GLN A 361 -20.99 -21.85 -4.51
C GLN A 361 -21.82 -20.58 -4.70
N MET A 362 -21.27 -19.66 -5.48
CA MET A 362 -21.88 -18.40 -5.86
C MET A 362 -22.10 -18.39 -7.36
N GLN A 363 -23.00 -17.53 -7.82
CA GLN A 363 -23.14 -17.16 -9.21
C GLN A 363 -23.14 -15.63 -9.33
N LEU A 364 -22.74 -15.12 -10.49
CA LEU A 364 -22.73 -13.68 -10.73
C LEU A 364 -24.14 -13.21 -11.12
N GLY A 365 -24.71 -12.31 -10.33
CA GLY A 365 -25.90 -11.54 -10.66
C GLY A 365 -25.56 -10.24 -11.39
N GLU A 366 -26.43 -9.24 -11.21
CA GLU A 366 -26.27 -7.91 -11.80
C GLU A 366 -25.10 -7.12 -11.18
N PRO A 367 -24.50 -6.17 -11.93
CA PRO A 367 -23.51 -5.23 -11.40
C PRO A 367 -23.99 -4.48 -10.15
N ASP A 368 -23.09 -4.32 -9.16
CA ASP A 368 -23.27 -3.42 -8.03
C ASP A 368 -22.88 -1.96 -8.37
N ALA A 369 -23.00 -1.05 -7.40
CA ALA A 369 -22.65 0.37 -7.59
C ALA A 369 -21.16 0.60 -7.93
N SER A 370 -20.29 -0.39 -7.70
CA SER A 370 -18.88 -0.35 -8.13
C SER A 370 -18.68 -0.90 -9.55
N GLY A 371 -19.75 -1.27 -10.26
CA GLY A 371 -19.72 -1.87 -11.59
C GLY A 371 -19.38 -3.36 -11.60
N ARG A 372 -19.10 -3.96 -10.45
CA ARG A 372 -18.73 -5.38 -10.33
C ARG A 372 -19.98 -6.22 -10.09
N ARG A 373 -20.07 -7.38 -10.74
CA ARG A 373 -21.22 -8.28 -10.60
C ARG A 373 -21.38 -8.78 -9.15
N ARG A 374 -22.62 -8.74 -8.66
CA ARG A 374 -22.96 -9.16 -7.30
C ARG A 374 -22.88 -10.69 -7.19
N PRO A 375 -22.31 -11.23 -6.11
CA PRO A 375 -22.34 -12.66 -5.86
C PRO A 375 -23.69 -13.07 -5.25
N VAL A 376 -24.32 -14.09 -5.81
CA VAL A 376 -25.60 -14.66 -5.35
C VAL A 376 -25.37 -16.12 -4.97
N PRO A 377 -25.75 -16.58 -3.76
CA PRO A 377 -25.59 -17.99 -3.38
C PRO A 377 -26.36 -18.93 -4.30
N VAL A 378 -25.77 -20.09 -4.60
CA VAL A 378 -26.45 -21.21 -5.26
C VAL A 378 -26.94 -22.15 -4.17
N GLU A 379 -28.24 -22.22 -3.94
CA GLU A 379 -28.82 -23.07 -2.88
C GLU A 379 -28.50 -24.56 -3.10
N GLY A 380 -28.18 -25.29 -2.03
CA GLY A 380 -27.86 -26.72 -2.10
C GLY A 380 -26.46 -27.03 -2.65
N SER A 381 -25.61 -26.02 -2.84
CA SER A 381 -24.24 -26.16 -3.36
C SER A 381 -23.16 -26.16 -2.26
N GLU A 382 -23.56 -26.37 -1.01
CA GLU A 382 -22.66 -26.35 0.13
C GLU A 382 -21.64 -27.49 0.04
N PHE A 383 -20.39 -27.19 0.38
CA PHE A 383 -19.30 -28.17 0.37
C PHE A 383 -18.27 -27.83 1.45
N GLU A 384 -17.42 -28.79 1.76
CA GLU A 384 -16.35 -28.65 2.75
C GLU A 384 -14.99 -28.53 2.06
N MET A 385 -14.12 -27.73 2.66
CA MET A 385 -12.70 -27.64 2.32
C MET A 385 -11.87 -28.02 3.55
N GLU A 386 -10.98 -29.01 3.41
CA GLU A 386 -10.01 -29.35 4.46
C GLU A 386 -8.92 -28.29 4.53
N VAL A 387 -8.88 -27.56 5.65
CA VAL A 387 -7.95 -26.45 5.89
C VAL A 387 -7.53 -26.47 7.35
N ASP A 388 -6.30 -26.09 7.64
CA ASP A 388 -5.78 -25.96 9.01
C ASP A 388 -5.44 -24.50 9.37
N CYS A 389 -5.64 -23.57 8.43
CA CYS A 389 -5.52 -22.14 8.65
C CYS A 389 -6.47 -21.35 7.75
N VAL A 390 -7.13 -20.35 8.34
CA VAL A 390 -8.04 -19.44 7.63
C VAL A 390 -7.62 -17.99 7.88
N ILE A 391 -7.43 -17.24 6.81
CA ILE A 391 -6.97 -15.84 6.85
C ILE A 391 -8.01 -14.92 6.20
N PRO A 392 -8.91 -14.28 6.98
CA PRO A 392 -9.81 -13.28 6.45
C PRO A 392 -9.07 -12.02 5.99
N ALA A 393 -9.20 -11.70 4.70
CA ALA A 393 -8.63 -10.54 4.02
C ALA A 393 -9.75 -9.68 3.39
N LEU A 394 -10.74 -9.32 4.21
CA LEU A 394 -12.01 -8.71 3.77
C LEU A 394 -11.99 -7.18 3.70
N GLY A 395 -10.86 -6.56 4.01
CA GLY A 395 -10.67 -5.12 4.11
C GLY A 395 -10.55 -4.64 5.56
N THR A 396 -10.41 -3.34 5.71
CA THR A 396 -10.14 -2.70 7.00
C THR A 396 -10.97 -1.43 7.19
N SER A 397 -11.10 -1.00 8.44
CA SER A 397 -11.73 0.26 8.82
C SER A 397 -10.81 1.13 9.70
N PRO A 398 -11.07 2.45 9.79
CA PRO A 398 -10.32 3.34 10.67
C PRO A 398 -10.52 3.02 12.16
N ASN A 399 -9.44 3.17 12.93
CA ASN A 399 -9.45 2.94 14.37
C ASN A 399 -10.29 4.03 15.07
N PRO A 400 -11.22 3.68 15.99
CA PRO A 400 -12.04 4.65 16.72
C PRO A 400 -11.26 5.59 17.64
N LEU A 401 -10.03 5.27 18.01
CA LEU A 401 -9.30 5.95 19.08
C LEU A 401 -9.22 7.48 18.88
N ILE A 402 -8.72 7.92 17.72
CA ILE A 402 -8.55 9.35 17.41
C ILE A 402 -9.90 10.08 17.49
N ARG A 403 -10.95 9.57 16.80
CA ARG A 403 -12.27 10.20 16.83
C ARG A 403 -12.92 10.20 18.22
N SER A 404 -12.64 9.19 19.04
CA SER A 404 -13.20 9.10 20.40
C SER A 404 -12.52 10.04 21.41
N THR A 405 -11.31 10.51 21.10
CA THR A 405 -10.49 11.35 21.98
C THR A 405 -10.31 12.77 21.45
N THR A 406 -10.96 13.10 20.33
CA THR A 406 -10.83 14.40 19.65
C THR A 406 -12.22 15.00 19.45
N PRO A 407 -12.73 15.79 20.42
CA PRO A 407 -14.00 16.49 20.27
C PRO A 407 -14.02 17.37 19.01
N GLY A 408 -15.18 17.46 18.35
CA GLY A 408 -15.36 18.25 17.13
C GLY A 408 -14.85 17.61 15.84
N LEU A 409 -14.43 16.34 15.86
CA LEU A 409 -13.97 15.60 14.67
C LEU A 409 -15.07 14.68 14.09
N ASP A 410 -15.64 15.09 12.97
CA ASP A 410 -16.72 14.38 12.31
C ASP A 410 -16.22 13.14 11.58
N THR A 411 -17.02 12.07 11.65
CA THR A 411 -16.75 10.82 10.94
C THR A 411 -18.01 10.31 10.25
N ASN A 412 -17.82 9.60 9.12
CA ASN A 412 -18.93 8.98 8.41
C ASN A 412 -19.35 7.65 9.06
N ALA A 413 -20.40 7.01 8.54
CA ALA A 413 -20.92 5.74 9.07
C ALA A 413 -19.91 4.57 9.05
N LYS A 414 -18.84 4.65 8.25
CA LYS A 414 -17.75 3.66 8.20
C LYS A 414 -16.61 3.99 9.16
N GLY A 415 -16.70 5.11 9.88
CA GLY A 415 -15.70 5.58 10.82
C GLY A 415 -14.54 6.37 10.19
N CYS A 416 -14.60 6.70 8.90
CA CYS A 416 -13.59 7.55 8.25
C CYS A 416 -13.80 9.01 8.61
N ILE A 417 -12.70 9.75 8.77
CA ILE A 417 -12.71 11.18 9.05
C ILE A 417 -13.29 11.93 7.85
N VAL A 418 -14.27 12.79 8.10
CA VAL A 418 -14.87 13.62 7.05
C VAL A 418 -13.92 14.78 6.75
N THR A 419 -13.58 14.96 5.48
CA THR A 419 -12.66 16.01 5.02
C THR A 419 -13.24 16.78 3.84
N ALA A 420 -12.91 18.06 3.75
CA ALA A 420 -13.02 18.83 2.50
C ALA A 420 -12.01 18.32 1.45
N GLU A 421 -12.10 18.80 0.21
CA GLU A 421 -11.19 18.40 -0.87
C GLU A 421 -9.71 18.68 -0.56
N ASN A 422 -9.44 19.75 0.19
CA ASN A 422 -8.09 20.13 0.62
C ASN A 422 -7.57 19.33 1.84
N GLY A 423 -8.37 18.40 2.38
CA GLY A 423 -8.04 17.61 3.56
C GLY A 423 -8.41 18.24 4.90
N GLY A 424 -8.96 19.47 4.93
CA GLY A 424 -9.42 20.10 6.17
C GLY A 424 -10.58 19.33 6.81
N THR A 425 -10.59 19.21 8.14
CA THR A 425 -11.64 18.51 8.90
C THR A 425 -12.63 19.48 9.53
N SER A 426 -13.64 18.96 10.23
CA SER A 426 -14.56 19.76 11.05
C SER A 426 -13.91 20.42 12.27
N ARG A 427 -12.71 19.95 12.67
CA ARG A 427 -11.93 20.54 13.76
C ARG A 427 -10.88 21.49 13.21
N GLU A 428 -10.93 22.74 13.66
CA GLU A 428 -10.01 23.78 13.21
C GLU A 428 -8.53 23.40 13.48
N GLY A 429 -7.64 23.69 12.52
CA GLY A 429 -6.23 23.33 12.60
C GLY A 429 -5.93 21.84 12.39
N VAL A 430 -6.95 21.00 12.21
CA VAL A 430 -6.81 19.56 11.98
C VAL A 430 -7.17 19.21 10.54
N PHE A 431 -6.25 18.49 9.90
CA PHE A 431 -6.34 17.97 8.54
C PHE A 431 -6.26 16.44 8.59
N ALA A 432 -6.82 15.75 7.60
CA ALA A 432 -6.71 14.30 7.48
C ALA A 432 -6.60 13.85 6.03
N GLY A 433 -5.98 12.69 5.80
CA GLY A 433 -5.80 12.18 4.44
C GLY A 433 -5.43 10.71 4.38
N GLY A 434 -5.48 10.18 3.15
CA GLY A 434 -5.30 8.76 2.87
C GLY A 434 -6.40 7.90 3.46
N ASP A 435 -6.07 6.66 3.82
CA ASP A 435 -7.05 5.65 4.22
C ASP A 435 -7.83 6.02 5.50
N ALA A 436 -7.36 6.97 6.29
CA ALA A 436 -8.10 7.52 7.44
C ALA A 436 -9.39 8.25 7.01
N SER A 437 -9.39 8.87 5.83
CA SER A 437 -10.52 9.65 5.29
C SER A 437 -11.28 8.88 4.21
N THR A 438 -10.58 8.13 3.36
CA THR A 438 -11.21 7.41 2.23
C THR A 438 -11.64 5.98 2.57
N GLY A 439 -11.12 5.41 3.65
CA GLY A 439 -11.04 3.95 3.81
C GLY A 439 -9.96 3.35 2.89
N ALA A 440 -9.77 2.03 2.95
CA ALA A 440 -8.71 1.33 2.23
C ALA A 440 -8.67 1.69 0.74
N ALA A 441 -7.53 2.27 0.30
CA ALA A 441 -7.33 2.73 -1.07
C ALA A 441 -5.99 2.22 -1.64
N THR A 442 -5.16 3.11 -2.20
CA THR A 442 -3.84 2.77 -2.76
C THR A 442 -2.77 3.68 -2.17
N VAL A 443 -1.53 3.18 -2.09
CA VAL A 443 -0.38 3.94 -1.56
C VAL A 443 -0.27 5.33 -2.17
N ILE A 444 -0.40 5.44 -3.50
CA ILE A 444 -0.24 6.72 -4.19
C ILE A 444 -1.42 7.68 -4.02
N LEU A 445 -2.64 7.18 -3.76
CA LEU A 445 -3.77 8.03 -3.38
C LEU A 445 -3.54 8.61 -1.98
N ALA A 446 -3.00 7.80 -1.06
CA ALA A 446 -2.61 8.28 0.26
C ALA A 446 -1.51 9.36 0.18
N MET A 447 -0.51 9.17 -0.69
CA MET A 447 0.51 10.19 -0.96
C MET A 447 -0.07 11.46 -1.57
N GLY A 448 -0.98 11.34 -2.54
CA GLY A 448 -1.69 12.49 -3.13
C GLY A 448 -2.50 13.29 -2.09
N ALA A 449 -3.16 12.59 -1.17
CA ALA A 449 -3.86 13.23 -0.06
C ALA A 449 -2.89 13.95 0.90
N GLY A 450 -1.76 13.34 1.24
CA GLY A 450 -0.72 13.97 2.06
C GLY A 450 -0.15 15.24 1.40
N LYS A 451 0.08 15.22 0.09
CA LYS A 451 0.56 16.38 -0.68
C LYS A 451 -0.49 17.49 -0.78
N THR A 452 -1.76 17.13 -0.90
CA THR A 452 -2.86 18.10 -0.94
C THR A 452 -3.02 18.77 0.43
N ALA A 453 -3.00 17.98 1.51
CA ALA A 453 -3.12 18.47 2.86
C ALA A 453 -1.92 19.34 3.28
N SER A 454 -0.68 19.00 2.90
CA SER A 454 0.48 19.84 3.22
C SER A 454 0.39 21.23 2.60
N LYS A 455 -0.19 21.35 1.39
CA LYS A 455 -0.47 22.65 0.78
C LYS A 455 -1.53 23.42 1.58
N ALA A 456 -2.60 22.76 2.01
CA ALA A 456 -3.66 23.37 2.78
C ALA A 456 -3.21 23.81 4.19
N ILE A 457 -2.34 23.03 4.83
CA ILE A 457 -1.71 23.37 6.12
C ILE A 457 -0.84 24.61 5.99
N ASP A 458 -0.02 24.68 4.93
CA ASP A 458 0.80 25.86 4.65
C ASP A 458 -0.07 27.10 4.43
N GLU A 459 -1.10 27.01 3.59
CA GLU A 459 -2.06 28.10 3.37
C GLU A 459 -2.78 28.50 4.68
N TYR A 460 -3.13 27.53 5.54
CA TYR A 460 -3.78 27.80 6.82
C TYR A 460 -2.88 28.56 7.80
N ILE A 461 -1.62 28.15 7.94
CA ILE A 461 -0.67 28.79 8.87
C ILE A 461 -0.27 30.18 8.36
N GLN A 462 -0.02 30.35 7.06
CA GLN A 462 0.37 31.65 6.49
C GLN A 462 -0.73 32.72 6.52
N ASN A 463 -1.99 32.32 6.72
CA ASN A 463 -3.14 33.23 6.82
C ASN A 463 -3.56 33.52 8.27
N LYS A 464 -2.87 32.97 9.27
CA LYS A 464 -2.98 33.36 10.68
C LYS A 464 -2.04 34.52 10.98
#